data_AF-A0A7V9W426-F1
#
_entry.id   AF-A0A7V9W426-F1
#
_cell.length_a   1.000
_cell.length_b   1.000
_cell.length_c   1.000
_cell.angle_alpha   90.00
_cell.angle_beta   90.00
_cell.angle_gamma   90.00
#
_symmetry.space_group_name_H-M   'P 1'
#
loop_
_entity.id
_entity.type
_entity.pdbx_description
1 polymer ?
#
loop_
_entity_poly.entity_id
_entity_poly.type
_entity_poly.pdbx_seq_one_letter_code
_entity_poly.pdbx_strand_id
1 'polypeptide(L)'
;MSPTRIERVRLYELVWSRPMSHLAKEYGLPSQKLKEVCDKAGIPTPAPGHWQRIAAGKKVSQPPLPDAPPENSLLAIAPYTPRMRAPVPSGNAHGTDQGLELTPAARPKQKKRGVRSGPDLEVPAKLGRAHPIISGWQEEHKRQTEEAKKYRWGGVGFAPAPLTAMDRRRYRILSTLFKAIEKVGGKAIEEERKATAIEIEGEKIPFQLREKQKQVRRPLTESEKRWRSSGDRDWRQELKPTGKLIFEIKSYLPSGFKSQWLETDEISMENLLPEIFDTIQRVAPILANRTKERLEKRRLEEIAAHERYLAEQERKRDNNRWQRFLELADSWQQHEQARHFLAALTQLEIERDTSVGDMTLAEWLTWAEGRLAAGNPLSHGVEALFSDIEKITSYTSFKKPIY
;
A
#
# COMPACT_ATOMS: atom_id res chain seq x y z
N MET A 1 11.62 35.03 -1.55
CA MET A 1 11.92 35.31 -0.14
C MET A 1 13.29 34.75 0.19
N SER A 2 14.13 35.53 0.86
CA SER A 2 15.49 35.13 1.25
C SER A 2 15.46 34.11 2.40
N PRO A 3 16.46 33.21 2.53
CA PRO A 3 16.53 32.26 3.62
C PRO A 3 16.69 32.97 4.97
N THR A 4 15.87 32.61 5.95
CA THR A 4 15.96 33.11 7.33
C THR A 4 17.06 32.36 8.07
N ARG A 5 18.01 33.07 8.69
CA ARG A 5 19.05 32.47 9.51
C ARG A 5 18.61 32.46 10.97
N ILE A 6 18.71 31.32 11.65
CA ILE A 6 18.38 31.17 13.07
C ILE A 6 19.43 30.32 13.78
N GLU A 7 19.78 30.70 15.01
CA GLU A 7 20.70 29.92 15.84
C GLU A 7 20.07 28.62 16.32
N ARG A 8 20.86 27.55 16.41
CA ARG A 8 20.42 26.21 16.83
C ARG A 8 19.74 26.20 18.19
N VAL A 9 20.31 26.93 19.15
CA VAL A 9 19.77 27.07 20.52
C VAL A 9 18.41 27.77 20.47
N ARG A 10 18.31 28.84 19.67
CA ARG A 10 17.06 29.58 19.52
C ARG A 10 15.96 28.73 18.87
N LEU A 11 16.29 27.91 17.88
CA LEU A 11 15.32 27.00 17.27
C LEU A 11 14.83 25.94 18.26
N TYR A 12 15.72 25.40 19.11
CA TYR A 12 15.35 24.47 20.18
C TYR A 12 14.35 25.09 21.16
N GLU A 13 14.60 26.30 21.66
CA GLU A 13 13.66 27.02 22.54
C GLU A 13 12.28 27.23 21.90
N LEU A 14 12.26 27.58 20.62
CA LEU A 14 11.01 27.80 19.88
C LEU A 14 10.22 26.51 19.66
N VAL A 15 10.90 25.39 19.44
CA VAL A 15 10.26 24.07 19.25
C VAL A 15 9.62 23.55 20.54
N TRP A 16 10.17 23.91 21.70
CA TRP A 16 9.67 23.50 23.02
C TRP A 16 8.71 24.50 23.68
N SER A 17 8.55 25.70 23.12
CA SER A 17 7.61 26.72 23.62
C SER A 17 6.26 26.76 22.88
N ARG A 18 6.19 26.26 21.65
CA ARG A 18 4.96 26.29 20.84
C ARG A 18 4.83 25.11 19.87
N PRO A 19 3.59 24.75 19.46
CA PRO A 19 3.37 23.69 18.48
C PRO A 19 4.14 23.89 17.18
N MET A 20 4.78 22.83 16.69
CA MET A 20 5.57 22.81 15.45
C MET A 20 4.78 23.32 14.23
N SER A 21 3.47 23.11 14.21
CA SER A 21 2.57 23.59 13.15
C SER A 21 2.43 25.10 13.09
N HIS A 22 2.54 25.80 14.22
CA HIS A 22 2.55 27.26 14.26
C HIS A 22 3.93 27.78 13.87
N LEU A 23 4.99 27.20 14.44
CA LEU A 23 6.37 27.58 14.14
C LEU A 23 6.70 27.43 12.65
N ALA A 24 6.25 26.36 12.00
CA ALA A 24 6.52 26.12 10.59
C ALA A 24 5.83 27.14 9.66
N LYS A 25 4.61 27.61 10.03
CA LYS A 25 3.90 28.65 9.27
C LYS A 25 4.67 29.97 9.26
N GLU A 26 5.28 30.35 10.38
CA GLU A 26 6.07 31.58 10.48
C GLU A 26 7.30 31.58 9.56
N TYR A 27 7.88 30.41 9.31
CA TYR A 27 8.99 30.25 8.37
C TYR A 27 8.57 29.92 6.93
N GLY A 28 7.27 29.90 6.63
CA GLY A 28 6.77 29.52 5.29
C GLY A 28 7.13 28.08 4.90
N LEU A 29 7.12 27.17 5.87
CA LEU A 29 7.47 25.75 5.70
C LEU A 29 6.31 24.82 6.12
N PRO A 30 6.18 23.65 5.48
CA PRO A 30 5.41 22.55 6.04
C PRO A 30 6.05 22.05 7.35
N SER A 31 5.25 21.65 8.35
CA SER A 31 5.73 21.15 9.64
C SER A 31 6.73 19.99 9.52
N GLN A 32 6.57 19.14 8.51
CA GLN A 32 7.48 18.04 8.23
C GLN A 32 8.87 18.52 7.79
N LYS A 33 8.95 19.63 7.03
CA LYS A 33 10.23 20.22 6.62
C LYS A 33 10.95 20.88 7.77
N LEU A 34 10.22 21.55 8.66
CA LEU A 34 10.82 22.08 9.88
C LEU A 34 11.33 20.95 10.79
N LYS A 35 10.63 19.81 10.84
CA LYS A 35 11.11 18.61 11.54
C LYS A 35 12.39 18.05 10.91
N GLU A 36 12.46 17.93 9.58
CA GLU A 36 13.71 17.52 8.89
C GLU A 36 14.90 18.44 9.23
N VAL A 37 14.67 19.75 9.36
CA VAL A 37 15.70 20.71 9.78
C VAL A 37 16.16 20.44 11.22
N CYS A 38 15.22 20.18 12.14
CA CYS A 38 15.55 19.83 13.52
C CYS A 38 16.33 18.52 13.61
N ASP A 39 15.90 17.49 12.87
CA ASP A 39 16.54 16.17 12.86
C ASP A 39 17.99 16.28 12.32
N LYS A 40 18.21 17.02 11.23
CA LYS A 40 19.55 17.27 10.67
C LYS A 40 20.46 18.07 11.61
N ALA A 41 19.89 19.01 12.37
CA ALA A 41 20.61 19.80 13.35
C ALA A 41 20.78 19.08 14.71
N GLY A 42 20.31 17.83 14.84
CA GLY A 42 20.35 17.08 16.09
C GLY A 42 19.59 17.76 17.23
N ILE A 43 18.47 18.44 16.93
CA ILE A 43 17.62 19.13 17.90
C ILE A 43 16.49 18.17 18.31
N PRO A 44 16.38 17.78 19.59
CA PRO A 44 15.31 16.91 20.03
C PRO A 44 13.96 17.65 19.95
N THR A 45 12.95 16.97 19.41
CA THR A 45 11.60 17.53 19.20
C THR A 45 10.57 16.87 20.13
N PRO A 46 9.51 17.59 20.55
CA PRO A 46 8.45 17.02 21.37
C PRO A 46 7.78 15.81 20.72
N ALA A 47 7.56 14.75 21.50
CA ALA A 47 6.86 13.55 21.03
C ALA A 47 5.41 13.85 20.60
N PRO A 48 4.82 13.05 19.69
CA PRO A 48 3.40 13.17 19.34
C PRO A 48 2.51 13.12 20.59
N GLY A 49 1.61 14.08 20.74
CA GLY A 49 0.74 14.22 21.93
C GLY A 49 1.36 14.97 23.11
N HIS A 50 2.61 15.43 23.02
CA HIS A 50 3.25 16.26 24.06
C HIS A 50 2.40 17.50 24.41
N TRP A 51 1.93 18.24 23.40
CA TRP A 51 1.09 19.43 23.59
C TRP A 51 -0.30 19.11 24.17
N GLN A 52 -0.85 17.93 23.88
CA GLN A 52 -2.10 17.47 24.52
C GLN A 52 -1.90 17.14 26.00
N ARG A 53 -0.72 16.63 26.37
CA ARG A 53 -0.35 16.38 27.78
C ARG A 53 -0.15 17.67 28.55
N ILE A 54 0.47 18.69 27.95
CA ILE A 54 0.56 20.04 28.53
C ILE A 54 -0.84 20.64 28.73
N ALA A 55 -1.72 20.59 27.71
CA ALA A 55 -3.09 21.09 27.81
C ALA A 55 -3.93 20.37 28.88
N ALA A 56 -3.59 19.11 29.17
CA ALA A 56 -4.20 18.31 30.24
C ALA A 56 -3.50 18.46 31.61
N GLY A 57 -2.59 19.42 31.77
CA GLY A 57 -1.92 19.71 33.05
C GLY A 57 -0.91 18.67 33.52
N LYS A 58 -0.43 17.76 32.65
CA LYS A 58 0.50 16.69 33.01
C LYS A 58 1.95 17.14 32.93
N LYS A 59 2.79 16.72 33.89
CA LYS A 59 4.25 16.95 33.87
C LYS A 59 4.88 16.26 32.66
N VAL A 60 5.65 17.01 31.88
CA VAL A 60 6.39 16.53 30.69
C VAL A 60 7.88 16.77 30.90
N SER A 61 8.73 15.89 30.35
CA SER A 61 10.19 16.01 30.40
C SER A 61 10.72 16.55 29.09
N GLN A 62 11.58 17.57 29.16
CA GLN A 62 12.30 18.15 28.03
C GLN A 62 13.77 17.70 28.10
N PRO A 63 14.27 16.92 27.12
CA PRO A 63 15.66 16.51 27.08
C PRO A 63 16.59 17.69 26.77
N PRO A 64 17.80 17.76 27.36
CA PRO A 64 18.77 18.81 27.08
C PRO A 64 19.24 18.75 25.62
N LEU A 65 19.65 19.90 25.08
CA LEU A 65 20.17 20.01 23.72
C LEU A 65 21.56 19.34 23.63
N PRO A 66 21.78 18.31 22.80
CA PRO A 66 23.08 17.66 22.65
C PRO A 66 24.13 18.59 22.02
N ASP A 67 25.41 18.39 22.32
CA ASP A 67 26.51 19.08 21.63
C ASP A 67 26.54 18.71 20.14
N ALA A 68 26.81 19.69 19.27
CA ALA A 68 26.87 19.51 17.82
C ALA A 68 28.06 20.29 17.22
N PRO A 69 28.57 19.88 16.04
CA PRO A 69 29.66 20.59 15.35
C PRO A 69 29.34 22.07 15.08
N PRO A 70 30.35 22.96 15.00
CA PRO A 70 30.16 24.40 14.79
C PRO A 70 29.30 24.73 13.55
N GLU A 71 29.37 23.87 12.52
CA GLU A 71 28.61 23.97 11.26
C GLU A 71 27.09 23.94 11.44
N ASN A 72 26.59 23.39 12.55
CA ASN A 72 25.16 23.33 12.88
C ASN A 72 24.70 24.47 13.80
N SER A 73 25.57 25.43 14.15
CA SER A 73 25.24 26.52 15.08
C SER A 73 24.28 27.55 14.49
N LEU A 74 24.33 27.76 13.17
CA LEU A 74 23.50 28.72 12.45
C LEU A 74 22.77 28.03 11.28
N LEU A 75 21.45 27.93 11.40
CA LEU A 75 20.59 27.19 10.49
C LEU A 75 19.95 28.13 9.47
N ALA A 76 20.02 27.78 8.18
CA ALA A 76 19.33 28.48 7.12
C ALA A 76 17.97 27.82 6.84
N ILE A 77 16.89 28.50 7.22
CA ILE A 77 15.52 28.09 6.95
C ILE A 77 15.04 28.81 5.69
N ALA A 78 15.10 28.13 4.55
CA ALA A 78 14.59 28.66 3.29
C ALA A 78 13.08 28.40 3.18
N PRO A 79 12.27 29.41 2.83
CA PRO A 79 10.84 29.22 2.61
C PRO A 79 10.62 28.21 1.48
N TYR A 80 9.64 27.32 1.66
CA TYR A 80 9.41 26.22 0.74
C TYR A 80 8.73 26.77 -0.53
N THR A 81 9.50 26.92 -1.61
CA THR A 81 8.94 27.07 -2.95
C THR A 81 8.68 25.68 -3.51
N PRO A 82 7.43 25.30 -3.82
CA PRO A 82 7.16 24.04 -4.47
C PRO A 82 7.90 24.00 -5.82
N ARG A 83 8.86 23.09 -5.99
CA ARG A 83 9.35 22.75 -7.33
C ARG A 83 8.15 22.17 -8.06
N MET A 84 7.61 22.87 -9.05
CA MET A 84 6.54 22.36 -9.91
C MET A 84 7.05 21.08 -10.58
N ARG A 85 6.71 19.93 -10.01
CA ARG A 85 6.79 18.65 -10.70
C ARG A 85 5.66 18.62 -11.72
N ALA A 86 5.95 18.16 -12.93
CA ALA A 86 4.94 17.93 -13.96
C ALA A 86 3.78 17.09 -13.38
N PRO A 87 2.52 17.36 -13.77
CA PRO A 87 1.37 16.86 -13.02
C PRO A 87 1.19 15.35 -13.21
N VAL A 88 1.36 14.60 -12.13
CA VAL A 88 0.82 13.25 -11.96
C VAL A 88 -0.53 13.40 -11.26
N PRO A 89 -1.65 12.91 -11.83
CA PRO A 89 -2.95 13.08 -11.20
C PRO A 89 -3.19 11.91 -10.24
N SER A 90 -3.35 12.20 -8.94
CA SER A 90 -4.68 12.16 -8.31
C SER A 90 -4.64 12.17 -6.78
N GLY A 91 -5.71 12.69 -6.19
CA GLY A 91 -6.22 12.24 -4.89
C GLY A 91 -6.30 13.31 -3.81
N ASN A 92 -7.48 13.97 -3.73
CA ASN A 92 -8.29 14.29 -2.54
C ASN A 92 -7.55 14.68 -1.23
N ALA A 93 -7.91 15.69 -0.44
CA ALA A 93 -9.23 16.21 -0.09
C ALA A 93 -9.09 17.27 1.05
N HIS A 94 -10.03 18.23 1.11
CA HIS A 94 -10.46 19.05 2.28
C HIS A 94 -9.41 19.98 2.93
N GLY A 95 -9.63 21.26 3.23
CA GLY A 95 -10.80 22.13 3.26
C GLY A 95 -10.50 23.28 4.24
N THR A 96 -11.25 24.39 4.10
CA THR A 96 -11.49 25.49 5.05
C THR A 96 -10.66 26.79 4.95
N ASP A 97 -11.39 27.79 4.44
CA ASP A 97 -11.72 29.09 5.05
C ASP A 97 -10.88 30.35 4.75
N GLN A 98 -11.65 31.40 4.41
CA GLN A 98 -11.35 32.85 4.35
C GLN A 98 -10.39 33.29 3.23
N GLY A 99 -10.69 34.25 2.35
CA GLY A 99 -11.71 35.29 2.27
C GLY A 99 -11.04 36.46 1.55
N LEU A 100 -11.51 36.86 0.37
CA LEU A 100 -11.07 38.10 -0.29
C LEU A 100 -12.10 38.54 -1.35
N GLU A 101 -12.78 39.61 -0.95
CA GLU A 101 -13.30 40.77 -1.68
C GLU A 101 -13.74 40.66 -3.15
N LEU A 102 -14.97 41.13 -3.35
CA LEU A 102 -15.71 41.23 -4.60
C LEU A 102 -15.29 42.47 -5.40
N THR A 103 -14.89 42.27 -6.65
CA THR A 103 -15.09 43.27 -7.71
C THR A 103 -15.97 42.67 -8.82
N PRO A 104 -16.96 43.41 -9.35
CA PRO A 104 -17.98 42.85 -10.22
C PRO A 104 -17.49 42.79 -11.68
N ALA A 105 -16.93 41.67 -12.09
CA ALA A 105 -16.66 41.38 -13.50
C ALA A 105 -17.51 40.18 -13.96
N ALA A 106 -18.53 40.50 -14.75
CA ALA A 106 -19.27 39.66 -15.69
C ALA A 106 -19.28 38.15 -15.38
N ARG A 107 -20.37 37.68 -14.75
CA ARG A 107 -20.78 36.27 -14.81
C ARG A 107 -20.83 35.84 -16.29
N PRO A 108 -20.07 34.82 -16.75
CA PRO A 108 -20.48 34.13 -17.94
C PRO A 108 -21.78 33.43 -17.56
N LYS A 109 -22.89 33.87 -18.15
CA LYS A 109 -24.17 33.15 -18.11
C LYS A 109 -23.86 31.72 -18.52
N GLN A 110 -23.87 30.80 -17.55
CA GLN A 110 -23.93 29.38 -17.84
C GLN A 110 -25.23 29.17 -18.63
N LYS A 111 -25.11 29.17 -19.95
CA LYS A 111 -26.11 28.59 -20.83
C LYS A 111 -26.39 27.21 -20.25
N LYS A 112 -27.67 26.96 -19.94
CA LYS A 112 -28.22 25.61 -19.84
C LYS A 112 -27.77 24.86 -21.10
N ARG A 113 -26.65 24.14 -21.03
CA ARG A 113 -26.29 23.18 -22.06
C ARG A 113 -27.32 22.10 -21.88
N GLY A 114 -28.25 22.05 -22.83
CA GLY A 114 -29.27 21.01 -22.91
C GLY A 114 -28.61 19.66 -22.69
N VAL A 115 -29.29 18.85 -21.88
CA VAL A 115 -29.14 17.41 -21.77
C VAL A 115 -28.82 16.87 -23.16
N ARG A 116 -27.57 16.51 -23.43
CA ARG A 116 -27.22 15.82 -24.66
C ARG A 116 -27.61 14.36 -24.46
N SER A 117 -28.79 14.06 -25.01
CA SER A 117 -29.39 12.75 -25.32
C SER A 117 -28.55 11.53 -24.91
N GLY A 118 -28.75 11.07 -23.67
CA GLY A 118 -28.77 9.63 -23.44
C GLY A 118 -30.08 9.05 -23.97
N PRO A 119 -30.27 7.72 -24.00
CA PRO A 119 -31.61 7.16 -24.21
C PRO A 119 -32.59 7.79 -23.20
N ASP A 120 -33.86 7.96 -23.60
CA ASP A 120 -34.95 8.35 -22.68
C ASP A 120 -35.10 7.24 -21.61
N LEU A 121 -34.31 7.38 -20.55
CA LEU A 121 -34.30 6.48 -19.41
C LEU A 121 -35.30 7.00 -18.38
N GLU A 122 -36.56 6.73 -18.64
CA GLU A 122 -37.63 7.04 -17.70
C GLU A 122 -37.83 5.90 -16.70
N VAL A 123 -37.81 6.21 -15.41
CA VAL A 123 -38.07 5.24 -14.35
C VAL A 123 -39.58 5.14 -14.14
N PRO A 124 -40.21 3.97 -14.34
CA PRO A 124 -41.66 3.86 -14.22
C PRO A 124 -42.14 4.07 -12.79
N ALA A 125 -43.35 4.60 -12.63
CA ALA A 125 -43.98 4.81 -11.33
C ALA A 125 -44.22 3.50 -10.56
N LYS A 126 -44.45 2.40 -11.28
CA LYS A 126 -44.62 1.05 -10.71
C LYS A 126 -43.55 0.10 -11.27
N LEU A 127 -43.08 -0.82 -10.42
CA LEU A 127 -42.18 -1.89 -10.86
C LEU A 127 -43.01 -2.93 -11.63
N GLY A 128 -42.90 -2.93 -12.96
CA GLY A 128 -43.46 -3.98 -13.81
C GLY A 128 -42.64 -5.27 -13.69
N ARG A 129 -42.30 -5.89 -14.83
CA ARG A 129 -41.36 -7.03 -14.83
C ARG A 129 -40.01 -6.58 -14.27
N ALA A 130 -39.61 -7.03 -13.08
CA ALA A 130 -38.33 -6.67 -12.47
C ALA A 130 -37.15 -7.32 -13.22
N HIS A 131 -35.97 -6.70 -13.17
CA HIS A 131 -34.73 -7.31 -13.63
C HIS A 131 -34.39 -8.55 -12.76
N PRO A 132 -33.84 -9.65 -13.30
CA PRO A 132 -33.59 -10.89 -12.56
C PRO A 132 -32.92 -10.74 -11.19
N ILE A 133 -31.88 -9.89 -11.08
CA ILE A 133 -31.23 -9.58 -9.79
C ILE A 133 -32.23 -8.99 -8.77
N ILE A 134 -33.06 -8.03 -9.22
CA ILE A 134 -34.05 -7.38 -8.36
C ILE A 134 -35.17 -8.37 -7.97
N SER A 135 -35.61 -9.22 -8.90
CA SER A 135 -36.55 -10.31 -8.60
C SER A 135 -35.98 -11.25 -7.54
N GLY A 136 -34.71 -11.66 -7.69
CA GLY A 136 -34.02 -12.50 -6.71
C GLY A 136 -33.96 -11.86 -5.32
N TRP A 137 -33.70 -10.56 -5.22
CA TRP A 137 -33.74 -9.84 -3.93
C TRP A 137 -35.13 -9.81 -3.29
N GLN A 138 -36.18 -9.67 -4.09
CA GLN A 138 -37.56 -9.68 -3.60
C GLN A 138 -37.98 -11.07 -3.12
N GLU A 139 -37.63 -12.11 -3.88
CA GLU A 139 -37.87 -13.51 -3.52
C GLU A 139 -37.11 -13.90 -2.26
N GLU A 140 -35.84 -13.49 -2.14
CA GLU A 140 -35.01 -13.72 -0.96
C GLU A 140 -35.60 -13.04 0.29
N HIS A 141 -36.01 -11.77 0.18
CA HIS A 141 -36.65 -11.06 1.29
C HIS A 141 -37.96 -11.73 1.72
N LYS A 142 -38.78 -12.17 0.76
CA LYS A 142 -40.01 -12.93 1.03
C LYS A 142 -39.71 -14.25 1.71
N ARG A 143 -38.73 -15.01 1.22
CA ARG A 143 -38.29 -16.29 1.81
C ARG A 143 -37.85 -16.11 3.26
N GLN A 144 -36.97 -15.15 3.53
CA GLN A 144 -36.50 -14.83 4.88
C GLN A 144 -37.65 -14.41 5.81
N THR A 145 -38.59 -13.63 5.29
CA THR A 145 -39.78 -13.22 6.05
C THR A 145 -40.66 -14.43 6.40
N GLU A 146 -40.91 -15.34 5.45
CA GLU A 146 -41.71 -16.56 5.71
C GLU A 146 -40.99 -17.55 6.63
N GLU A 147 -39.67 -17.69 6.50
CA GLU A 147 -38.86 -18.53 7.37
C GLU A 147 -38.87 -18.03 8.82
N ALA A 148 -38.76 -16.72 9.02
CA ALA A 148 -38.85 -16.12 10.35
C ALA A 148 -40.20 -16.37 11.05
N LYS A 149 -41.30 -16.50 10.29
CA LYS A 149 -42.64 -16.84 10.84
C LYS A 149 -42.74 -18.28 11.36
N LYS A 150 -41.86 -19.19 10.93
CA LYS A 150 -41.88 -20.61 11.35
C LYS A 150 -41.36 -20.81 12.78
N TYR A 151 -40.69 -19.83 13.36
CA TYR A 151 -40.13 -19.92 14.71
C TYR A 151 -41.15 -19.47 15.78
N ARG A 152 -41.42 -20.36 16.76
CA ARG A 152 -42.54 -20.30 17.72
C ARG A 152 -42.46 -19.19 18.78
N TRP A 153 -41.25 -18.78 19.17
CA TRP A 153 -40.98 -17.58 19.95
C TRP A 153 -40.32 -16.60 19.02
N GLY A 154 -41.15 -15.91 18.23
CA GLY A 154 -40.80 -15.17 17.02
C GLY A 154 -39.34 -14.72 16.98
N GLY A 155 -38.60 -15.11 15.94
CA GLY A 155 -37.18 -14.80 15.79
C GLY A 155 -36.93 -13.29 15.66
N VAL A 156 -37.07 -12.56 16.77
CA VAL A 156 -37.00 -11.08 16.89
C VAL A 156 -35.62 -10.56 16.44
N GLY A 157 -34.63 -11.44 16.28
CA GLY A 157 -33.31 -11.12 15.73
C GLY A 157 -33.03 -11.61 14.30
N PHE A 158 -33.89 -12.44 13.69
CA PHE A 158 -33.62 -13.07 12.39
C PHE A 158 -34.57 -12.62 11.26
N ALA A 159 -35.72 -12.02 11.57
CA ALA A 159 -36.62 -11.49 10.55
C ALA A 159 -36.03 -10.24 9.89
N PRO A 160 -35.96 -10.15 8.54
CA PRO A 160 -35.55 -8.92 7.88
C PRO A 160 -36.59 -7.82 8.12
N ALA A 161 -36.15 -6.57 8.21
CA ALA A 161 -37.05 -5.44 8.31
C ALA A 161 -38.01 -5.40 7.09
N PRO A 162 -39.27 -4.98 7.26
CA PRO A 162 -40.20 -4.83 6.14
C PRO A 162 -39.66 -3.89 5.07
N LEU A 163 -39.86 -4.22 3.79
CA LEU A 163 -39.45 -3.36 2.68
C LEU A 163 -40.15 -2.00 2.75
N THR A 164 -39.36 -0.94 2.87
CA THR A 164 -39.85 0.44 2.94
C THR A 164 -40.26 0.95 1.56
N ALA A 165 -40.95 2.09 1.50
CA ALA A 165 -41.22 2.78 0.24
C ALA A 165 -39.92 3.18 -0.49
N MET A 166 -38.87 3.49 0.27
CA MET A 166 -37.54 3.80 -0.26
C MET A 166 -36.89 2.59 -0.94
N ASP A 167 -37.00 1.39 -0.35
CA ASP A 167 -36.47 0.16 -0.96
C ASP A 167 -37.16 -0.14 -2.29
N ARG A 168 -38.49 0.01 -2.33
CA ARG A 168 -39.27 -0.16 -3.57
C ARG A 168 -38.87 0.87 -4.63
N ARG A 169 -38.56 2.11 -4.25
CA ARG A 169 -38.05 3.15 -5.16
C ARG A 169 -36.66 2.77 -5.70
N ARG A 170 -35.74 2.33 -4.84
CA ARG A 170 -34.41 1.86 -5.23
C ARG A 170 -34.49 0.70 -6.22
N TYR A 171 -35.37 -0.28 -5.99
CA TYR A 171 -35.58 -1.41 -6.89
C TYR A 171 -36.07 -0.98 -8.28
N ARG A 172 -36.94 0.04 -8.37
CA ARG A 172 -37.36 0.61 -9.67
C ARG A 172 -36.20 1.25 -10.41
N ILE A 173 -35.43 2.10 -9.74
CA ILE A 173 -34.26 2.78 -10.33
C ILE A 173 -33.22 1.75 -10.82
N LEU A 174 -32.86 0.78 -9.97
CA LEU A 174 -31.88 -0.25 -10.32
C LEU A 174 -32.37 -1.18 -11.43
N SER A 175 -33.65 -1.59 -11.39
CA SER A 175 -34.24 -2.40 -12.46
C SER A 175 -34.20 -1.68 -13.81
N THR A 176 -34.48 -0.37 -13.84
CA THR A 176 -34.35 0.44 -15.06
C THR A 176 -32.91 0.54 -15.52
N LEU A 177 -31.97 0.83 -14.61
CA LEU A 177 -30.54 0.92 -14.93
C LEU A 177 -30.01 -0.39 -15.51
N PHE A 178 -30.29 -1.52 -14.86
CA PHE A 178 -29.78 -2.83 -15.26
C PHE A 178 -30.27 -3.20 -16.66
N LYS A 179 -31.56 -3.05 -16.94
CA LYS A 179 -32.10 -3.28 -18.28
C LYS A 179 -31.50 -2.36 -19.33
N ALA A 180 -31.22 -1.11 -18.97
CA ALA A 180 -30.57 -0.17 -19.88
C ALA A 180 -29.15 -0.61 -20.24
N ILE A 181 -28.39 -1.07 -19.24
CA ILE A 181 -27.04 -1.60 -19.40
C ILE A 181 -27.05 -2.88 -20.23
N GLU A 182 -28.00 -3.78 -20.01
CA GLU A 182 -28.15 -5.01 -20.81
C GLU A 182 -28.47 -4.72 -22.28
N LYS A 183 -29.29 -3.70 -22.56
CA LYS A 183 -29.60 -3.27 -23.94
C LYS A 183 -28.37 -2.80 -24.72
N VAL A 184 -27.33 -2.36 -24.03
CA VAL A 184 -26.08 -1.88 -24.66
C VAL A 184 -24.95 -2.89 -24.56
N GLY A 185 -25.27 -4.16 -24.28
CA GLY A 185 -24.31 -5.27 -24.24
C GLY A 185 -23.53 -5.40 -22.93
N GLY A 186 -23.87 -4.59 -21.91
CA GLY A 186 -23.34 -4.76 -20.56
C GLY A 186 -24.13 -5.80 -19.77
N LYS A 187 -23.70 -6.05 -18.53
CA LYS A 187 -24.36 -6.96 -17.60
C LYS A 187 -24.38 -6.37 -16.20
N ALA A 188 -25.51 -6.46 -15.51
CA ALA A 188 -25.55 -6.23 -14.07
C ALA A 188 -25.14 -7.51 -13.35
N ILE A 189 -24.25 -7.40 -12.37
CA ILE A 189 -23.78 -8.54 -11.56
C ILE A 189 -23.94 -8.23 -10.08
N GLU A 190 -24.19 -9.28 -9.31
CA GLU A 190 -24.14 -9.28 -7.86
C GLU A 190 -22.93 -10.12 -7.42
N GLU A 191 -22.01 -9.49 -6.72
CA GLU A 191 -20.79 -10.11 -6.19
C GLU A 191 -21.01 -10.58 -4.74
N GLU A 192 -19.97 -11.20 -4.16
CA GLU A 192 -19.98 -11.64 -2.77
C GLU A 192 -20.42 -10.51 -1.82
N ARG A 193 -21.17 -10.88 -0.77
CA ARG A 193 -21.77 -9.94 0.19
C ARG A 193 -22.79 -8.96 -0.41
N LYS A 194 -23.43 -9.33 -1.53
CA LYS A 194 -24.50 -8.54 -2.19
C LYS A 194 -24.01 -7.19 -2.72
N ALA A 195 -22.73 -7.10 -3.08
CA ALA A 195 -22.20 -5.91 -3.74
C ALA A 195 -22.65 -5.89 -5.21
N THR A 196 -23.18 -4.77 -5.68
CA THR A 196 -23.59 -4.64 -7.08
C THR A 196 -22.50 -4.05 -7.94
N ALA A 197 -22.31 -4.63 -9.13
CA ALA A 197 -21.43 -4.07 -10.14
C ALA A 197 -22.08 -4.13 -11.52
N ILE A 198 -21.58 -3.29 -12.42
CA ILE A 198 -21.90 -3.32 -13.84
C ILE A 198 -20.65 -3.81 -14.57
N GLU A 199 -20.81 -4.82 -15.40
CA GLU A 199 -19.75 -5.37 -16.24
C GLU A 199 -19.98 -4.94 -17.70
N ILE A 200 -18.99 -4.28 -18.31
CA ILE A 200 -19.00 -3.88 -19.72
C ILE A 200 -17.62 -4.20 -20.27
N GLU A 201 -17.56 -4.93 -21.40
CA GLU A 201 -16.29 -5.35 -22.03
C GLU A 201 -15.33 -6.10 -21.08
N GLY A 202 -15.87 -6.86 -20.12
CA GLY A 202 -15.11 -7.59 -19.11
C GLY A 202 -14.55 -6.73 -17.96
N GLU A 203 -14.74 -5.41 -18.01
CA GLU A 203 -14.39 -4.51 -16.91
C GLU A 203 -15.57 -4.37 -15.95
N LYS A 204 -15.29 -4.55 -14.65
CA LYS A 204 -16.29 -4.49 -13.59
C LYS A 204 -16.27 -3.13 -12.89
N ILE A 205 -17.44 -2.50 -12.83
CA ILE A 205 -17.67 -1.20 -12.24
C ILE A 205 -18.57 -1.37 -11.00
N PRO A 206 -17.99 -1.66 -9.81
CA PRO A 206 -18.74 -1.69 -8.56
C PRO A 206 -19.38 -0.34 -8.26
N PHE A 207 -20.64 -0.37 -7.82
CA PHE A 207 -21.38 0.82 -7.45
C PHE A 207 -22.33 0.54 -6.29
N GLN A 208 -22.88 1.60 -5.71
CA GLN A 208 -23.86 1.51 -4.64
C GLN A 208 -24.96 2.56 -4.82
N LEU A 209 -26.22 2.15 -4.64
CA LEU A 209 -27.36 3.05 -4.48
C LEU A 209 -27.90 2.93 -3.05
N ARG A 210 -27.76 4.00 -2.26
CA ARG A 210 -28.15 4.04 -0.84
C ARG A 210 -28.94 5.29 -0.50
N GLU A 211 -29.71 5.23 0.59
CA GLU A 211 -30.31 6.42 1.17
C GLU A 211 -29.26 7.23 1.95
N LYS A 212 -29.26 8.55 1.76
CA LYS A 212 -28.45 9.47 2.54
C LYS A 212 -28.96 9.49 3.97
N GLN A 213 -28.04 9.29 4.89
CA GLN A 213 -28.27 9.35 6.32
C GLN A 213 -27.72 10.68 6.86
N LYS A 214 -28.45 11.29 7.79
CA LYS A 214 -28.00 12.45 8.54
C LYS A 214 -27.67 12.02 9.97
N GLN A 215 -26.48 12.40 10.44
CA GLN A 215 -26.14 12.26 11.85
C GLN A 215 -26.89 13.31 12.66
N VAL A 216 -27.64 12.86 13.64
CA VAL A 216 -28.36 13.70 14.59
C VAL A 216 -27.98 13.31 16.01
N ARG A 217 -27.86 14.31 16.89
CA ARG A 217 -27.69 14.09 18.32
C ARG A 217 -29.08 14.05 18.94
N ARG A 218 -29.39 12.96 19.65
CA ARG A 218 -30.60 12.87 20.46
C ARG A 218 -30.23 12.75 21.94
N PRO A 219 -31.02 13.30 22.86
CA PRO A 219 -30.84 13.03 24.28
C PRO A 219 -31.02 11.53 24.58
N LEU A 220 -30.32 11.04 25.61
CA LEU A 220 -30.47 9.65 26.09
C LEU A 220 -31.92 9.37 26.52
N THR A 221 -32.43 8.17 26.24
CA THR A 221 -33.73 7.73 26.79
C THR A 221 -33.61 7.46 28.29
N GLU A 222 -34.73 7.44 29.00
CA GLU A 222 -34.76 7.10 30.44
C GLU A 222 -34.13 5.72 30.72
N SER A 223 -34.31 4.76 29.83
CA SER A 223 -33.66 3.45 29.92
C SER A 223 -32.14 3.52 29.73
N GLU A 224 -31.64 4.35 28.83
CA GLU A 224 -30.20 4.50 28.56
C GLU A 224 -29.52 5.34 29.65
N LYS A 225 -30.22 6.33 30.22
CA LYS A 225 -29.74 7.13 31.35
C LYS A 225 -29.45 6.26 32.58
N ARG A 226 -30.23 5.20 32.81
CA ARG A 226 -30.04 4.26 33.93
C ARG A 226 -28.73 3.49 33.90
N TRP A 227 -28.13 3.32 32.72
CA TRP A 227 -26.86 2.61 32.54
C TRP A 227 -25.68 3.55 32.25
N ARG A 228 -25.88 4.86 32.45
CA ARG A 228 -24.87 5.89 32.20
C ARG A 228 -23.80 5.87 33.28
N SER A 229 -22.53 5.89 32.89
CA SER A 229 -21.39 6.02 33.81
C SER A 229 -21.01 7.50 34.02
N SER A 230 -20.35 7.80 35.14
CA SER A 230 -19.84 9.15 35.41
C SER A 230 -18.82 9.55 34.33
N GLY A 231 -19.11 10.63 33.58
CA GLY A 231 -18.31 11.11 32.45
C GLY A 231 -18.90 10.82 31.06
N ASP A 232 -19.96 10.02 30.96
CA ASP A 232 -20.66 9.80 29.70
C ASP A 232 -21.46 11.04 29.26
N ARG A 233 -21.59 11.23 27.95
CA ARG A 233 -22.37 12.33 27.37
C ARG A 233 -23.87 12.07 27.53
N ASP A 234 -24.64 13.12 27.80
CA ASP A 234 -26.11 13.04 27.93
C ASP A 234 -26.87 12.88 26.60
N TRP A 235 -26.15 12.61 25.50
CA TRP A 235 -26.69 12.45 24.17
C TRP A 235 -26.05 11.28 23.43
N ARG A 236 -26.81 10.67 22.53
CA ARG A 236 -26.34 9.68 21.56
C ARG A 236 -26.39 10.22 20.14
N GLN A 237 -25.43 9.76 19.34
CA GLN A 237 -25.43 10.01 17.91
C GLN A 237 -26.22 8.93 17.21
N GLU A 238 -27.18 9.33 16.38
CA GLU A 238 -27.99 8.43 15.57
C GLU A 238 -27.96 8.84 14.11
N LEU A 239 -28.11 7.84 13.23
CA LEU A 239 -28.29 8.05 11.81
C LEU A 239 -29.79 8.05 11.51
N LYS A 240 -30.29 9.15 10.93
CA LYS A 240 -31.66 9.23 10.44
C LYS A 240 -31.69 9.28 8.91
N PRO A 241 -32.62 8.54 8.27
CA PRO A 241 -32.83 8.62 6.83
C PRO A 241 -33.28 10.02 6.45
N THR A 242 -32.81 10.50 5.30
CA THR A 242 -33.15 11.85 4.80
C THR A 242 -34.19 11.85 3.69
N GLY A 243 -34.62 10.68 3.21
CA GLY A 243 -35.49 10.57 2.04
C GLY A 243 -34.78 10.75 0.69
N LYS A 244 -33.48 11.04 0.68
CA LYS A 244 -32.69 11.34 -0.53
C LYS A 244 -31.72 10.21 -0.86
N LEU A 245 -31.57 9.87 -2.13
CA LEU A 245 -30.66 8.82 -2.58
C LEU A 245 -29.26 9.36 -2.93
N ILE A 246 -28.27 8.46 -2.81
CA ILE A 246 -26.90 8.64 -3.28
C ILE A 246 -26.56 7.44 -4.16
N PHE A 247 -26.21 7.72 -5.41
CA PHE A 247 -25.57 6.76 -6.30
C PHE A 247 -24.07 7.02 -6.30
N GLU A 248 -23.26 5.99 -6.12
CA GLU A 248 -21.81 6.11 -6.02
C GLU A 248 -21.13 4.96 -6.74
N ILE A 249 -20.31 5.27 -7.74
CA ILE A 249 -19.37 4.33 -8.34
C ILE A 249 -18.17 4.22 -7.40
N LYS A 250 -17.85 2.99 -6.98
CA LYS A 250 -16.78 2.70 -6.03
C LYS A 250 -15.41 2.61 -6.69
N SER A 251 -15.36 2.42 -8.01
CA SER A 251 -14.12 2.46 -8.79
C SER A 251 -13.55 3.88 -8.89
N TYR A 252 -12.22 3.96 -8.94
CA TYR A 252 -11.53 5.20 -9.26
C TYR A 252 -11.73 5.55 -10.75
N LEU A 253 -12.38 6.69 -11.02
CA LEU A 253 -12.67 7.14 -12.38
C LEU A 253 -11.58 8.10 -12.91
N PRO A 254 -11.40 8.21 -14.23
CA PRO A 254 -10.53 9.23 -14.82
C PRO A 254 -10.97 10.65 -14.44
N SER A 255 -10.01 11.59 -14.46
CA SER A 255 -10.31 13.01 -14.25
C SER A 255 -11.39 13.50 -15.22
N GLY A 256 -12.32 14.29 -14.72
CA GLY A 256 -13.45 14.82 -15.49
C GLY A 256 -14.74 13.99 -15.41
N PHE A 257 -14.70 12.79 -14.83
CA PHE A 257 -15.91 12.00 -14.56
C PHE A 257 -16.35 12.11 -13.10
N LYS A 258 -17.65 12.22 -12.92
CA LYS A 258 -18.30 12.21 -11.60
C LYS A 258 -18.44 10.77 -11.14
N SER A 259 -18.08 10.48 -9.90
CA SER A 259 -18.26 9.16 -9.29
C SER A 259 -19.44 9.10 -8.32
N GLN A 260 -20.01 10.24 -7.93
CA GLN A 260 -21.10 10.30 -6.97
C GLN A 260 -22.19 11.28 -7.39
N TRP A 261 -23.44 10.83 -7.35
CA TRP A 261 -24.64 11.61 -7.62
C TRP A 261 -25.50 11.64 -6.37
N LEU A 262 -25.84 12.85 -5.94
CA LEU A 262 -26.65 13.10 -4.76
C LEU A 262 -28.00 13.68 -5.21
N GLU A 263 -29.07 13.07 -4.75
CA GLU A 263 -30.41 13.63 -4.87
C GLU A 263 -30.56 14.90 -4.03
N THR A 264 -31.24 15.89 -4.61
CA THR A 264 -31.54 17.20 -4.03
C THR A 264 -33.04 17.44 -4.05
N ASP A 265 -33.52 18.55 -3.50
CA ASP A 265 -34.96 18.85 -3.56
C ASP A 265 -35.37 19.26 -4.98
N GLU A 266 -34.42 19.75 -5.78
CA GLU A 266 -34.62 20.21 -7.15
C GLU A 266 -34.44 19.09 -8.19
N ILE A 267 -33.59 18.11 -7.89
CA ILE A 267 -33.23 17.03 -8.84
C ILE A 267 -33.36 15.68 -8.16
N SER A 268 -34.31 14.88 -8.65
CA SER A 268 -34.55 13.50 -8.23
C SER A 268 -33.50 12.53 -8.76
N MET A 269 -33.37 11.37 -8.11
CA MET A 269 -32.46 10.31 -8.58
C MET A 269 -32.89 9.73 -9.94
N GLU A 270 -34.19 9.69 -10.23
CA GLU A 270 -34.73 9.27 -11.52
C GLU A 270 -34.24 10.19 -12.64
N ASN A 271 -34.19 11.50 -12.41
CA ASN A 271 -33.71 12.49 -13.38
C ASN A 271 -32.18 12.46 -13.56
N LEU A 272 -31.44 11.95 -12.57
CA LEU A 272 -29.99 11.76 -12.64
C LEU A 272 -29.60 10.46 -13.36
N LEU A 273 -30.55 9.54 -13.57
CA LEU A 273 -30.28 8.22 -14.12
C LEU A 273 -29.68 8.25 -15.54
N PRO A 274 -30.14 9.11 -16.48
CA PRO A 274 -29.51 9.22 -17.80
C PRO A 274 -28.04 9.66 -17.73
N GLU A 275 -27.68 10.59 -16.84
CA GLU A 275 -26.29 11.05 -16.63
C GLU A 275 -25.42 9.94 -16.04
N ILE A 276 -25.95 9.20 -15.06
CA ILE A 276 -25.28 8.03 -14.46
C ILE A 276 -24.98 6.99 -15.52
N PHE A 277 -25.98 6.65 -16.35
CA PHE A 277 -25.85 5.69 -17.44
C PHE A 277 -24.81 6.12 -18.47
N ASP A 278 -24.87 7.36 -18.98
CA ASP A 278 -23.89 7.91 -19.93
C ASP A 278 -22.47 7.91 -19.35
N THR A 279 -22.33 8.24 -18.05
CA THR A 279 -21.03 8.19 -17.36
C THR A 279 -20.46 6.78 -17.34
N ILE A 280 -21.28 5.78 -16.99
CA ILE A 280 -20.87 4.37 -16.98
C ILE A 280 -20.42 3.92 -18.38
N GLN A 281 -21.19 4.23 -19.42
CA GLN A 281 -20.85 3.87 -20.79
C GLN A 281 -19.53 4.47 -21.27
N ARG A 282 -19.24 5.72 -20.90
CA ARG A 282 -18.01 6.40 -21.30
C ARG A 282 -16.79 5.93 -20.54
N VAL A 283 -16.96 5.60 -19.25
CA VAL A 283 -15.85 5.23 -18.38
C VAL A 283 -15.46 3.76 -18.56
N ALA A 284 -16.41 2.88 -18.88
CA ALA A 284 -16.14 1.45 -19.10
C ALA A 284 -14.96 1.16 -20.03
N PRO A 285 -14.91 1.64 -21.30
CA PRO A 285 -13.79 1.34 -22.20
C PRO A 285 -12.47 1.95 -21.72
N ILE A 286 -12.49 3.09 -21.02
CA ILE A 286 -11.29 3.72 -20.45
C ILE A 286 -10.71 2.86 -19.33
N LEU A 287 -11.57 2.32 -18.46
CA LEU A 287 -11.15 1.43 -17.39
C LEU A 287 -10.66 0.08 -17.95
N ALA A 288 -11.35 -0.49 -18.93
CA ALA A 288 -10.93 -1.73 -19.60
C ALA A 288 -9.53 -1.61 -20.21
N ASN A 289 -9.25 -0.52 -20.94
CA ASN A 289 -7.91 -0.26 -21.50
C ASN A 289 -6.84 -0.12 -20.42
N ARG A 290 -7.12 0.61 -19.33
CA ARG A 290 -6.17 0.73 -18.20
C ARG A 290 -5.92 -0.62 -17.52
N THR A 291 -6.93 -1.46 -17.39
CA THR A 291 -6.77 -2.80 -16.83
C THR A 291 -5.90 -3.65 -17.74
N LYS A 292 -6.14 -3.62 -19.06
CA LYS A 292 -5.31 -4.30 -20.06
C LYS A 292 -3.84 -3.86 -20.03
N GLU A 293 -3.58 -2.56 -20.04
CA GLU A 293 -2.22 -1.99 -19.95
C GLU A 293 -1.50 -2.42 -18.66
N ARG A 294 -2.21 -2.42 -17.52
CA ARG A 294 -1.63 -2.87 -16.24
C ARG A 294 -1.27 -4.36 -16.27
N LEU A 295 -2.13 -5.19 -16.84
CA LEU A 295 -1.88 -6.64 -16.96
C LEU A 295 -0.70 -6.94 -17.90
N GLU A 296 -0.63 -6.26 -19.04
CA GLU A 296 0.47 -6.40 -19.99
C GLU A 296 1.80 -5.95 -19.39
N LYS A 297 1.81 -4.78 -18.73
CA LYS A 297 3.00 -4.29 -18.02
C LYS A 297 3.47 -5.28 -16.96
N ARG A 298 2.56 -5.84 -16.16
CA ARG A 298 2.89 -6.85 -15.16
C ARG A 298 3.49 -8.11 -15.79
N ARG A 299 2.93 -8.58 -16.90
CA ARG A 299 3.46 -9.74 -17.65
C ARG A 299 4.91 -9.48 -18.12
N LEU A 300 5.18 -8.29 -18.65
CA LEU A 300 6.53 -7.91 -19.07
C LEU A 300 7.49 -7.81 -17.88
N GLU A 301 7.03 -7.27 -16.75
CA GLU A 301 7.81 -7.22 -15.51
C GLU A 301 8.14 -8.61 -14.96
N GLU A 302 7.19 -9.55 -15.02
CA GLU A 302 7.38 -10.95 -14.60
C GLU A 302 8.40 -11.67 -15.48
N ILE A 303 8.33 -11.50 -16.81
CA ILE A 303 9.32 -12.05 -17.76
C ILE A 303 10.71 -11.47 -17.48
N ALA A 304 10.82 -10.14 -17.36
CA ALA A 304 12.10 -9.49 -17.10
C ALA A 304 12.68 -9.87 -15.73
N ALA A 305 11.84 -10.06 -14.70
CA ALA A 305 12.27 -10.53 -13.40
C ALA A 305 12.80 -11.98 -13.47
N HIS A 306 12.12 -12.85 -14.21
CA HIS A 306 12.55 -14.22 -14.43
C HIS A 306 13.88 -14.30 -15.18
N GLU A 307 14.07 -13.50 -16.23
CA GLU A 307 15.34 -13.41 -16.96
C GLU A 307 16.50 -12.93 -16.06
N ARG A 308 16.26 -11.89 -15.25
CA ARG A 308 17.25 -11.41 -14.27
C ARG A 308 17.61 -12.48 -13.26
N TYR A 309 16.61 -13.22 -12.77
CA TYR A 309 16.82 -14.32 -11.84
C TYR A 309 17.70 -15.40 -12.46
N LEU A 310 17.41 -15.85 -13.68
CA LEU A 310 18.23 -16.86 -14.36
C LEU A 310 19.67 -16.38 -14.60
N ALA A 311 19.85 -15.14 -15.07
CA ALA A 311 21.17 -14.56 -15.26
C ALA A 311 21.97 -14.44 -13.94
N GLU A 312 21.30 -14.11 -12.83
CA GLU A 312 21.93 -14.09 -11.51
C GLU A 312 22.31 -15.50 -11.03
N GLN A 313 21.47 -16.51 -11.27
CA GLN A 313 21.78 -17.90 -10.95
C GLN A 313 22.98 -18.40 -11.76
N GLU A 314 23.05 -18.06 -13.05
CA GLU A 314 24.20 -18.42 -13.89
C GLU A 314 25.48 -17.75 -13.39
N ARG A 315 25.44 -16.45 -13.08
CA ARG A 315 26.58 -15.74 -12.48
C ARG A 315 27.01 -16.34 -11.15
N LYS A 316 26.08 -16.71 -10.27
CA LYS A 316 26.39 -17.37 -9.00
C LYS A 316 27.03 -18.72 -9.22
N ARG A 317 26.48 -19.54 -10.14
CA ARG A 317 27.04 -20.84 -10.49
C ARG A 317 28.46 -20.68 -11.04
N ASP A 318 28.69 -19.73 -11.94
CA ASP A 318 30.00 -19.47 -12.53
C ASP A 318 31.02 -19.00 -11.48
N ASN A 319 30.63 -18.03 -10.63
CA ASN A 319 31.45 -17.60 -9.49
C ASN A 319 31.77 -18.75 -8.54
N ASN A 320 30.80 -19.61 -8.25
CA ASN A 320 30.99 -20.76 -7.38
C ASN A 320 31.96 -21.78 -8.02
N ARG A 321 31.81 -22.06 -9.31
CA ARG A 321 32.76 -22.91 -10.06
C ARG A 321 34.17 -22.35 -10.02
N TRP A 322 34.31 -21.03 -10.17
CA TRP A 322 35.59 -20.35 -10.05
C TRP A 322 36.20 -20.47 -8.65
N GLN A 323 35.40 -20.32 -7.59
CA GLN A 323 35.87 -20.55 -6.22
C GLN A 323 36.37 -21.98 -6.02
N ARG A 324 35.65 -22.98 -6.53
CA ARG A 324 36.11 -24.38 -6.46
C ARG A 324 37.44 -24.58 -7.20
N PHE A 325 37.60 -23.97 -8.37
CA PHE A 325 38.85 -24.00 -9.10
C PHE A 325 40.00 -23.41 -8.28
N LEU A 326 39.78 -22.28 -7.61
CA LEU A 326 40.79 -21.67 -6.74
C LEU A 326 41.15 -22.56 -5.53
N GLU A 327 40.18 -23.24 -4.91
CA GLU A 327 40.47 -24.21 -3.83
C GLU A 327 41.35 -25.36 -4.31
N LEU A 328 41.09 -25.87 -5.52
CA LEU A 328 41.90 -26.93 -6.12
C LEU A 328 43.31 -26.44 -6.45
N ALA A 329 43.45 -25.21 -6.94
CA ALA A 329 44.75 -24.59 -7.20
C ALA A 329 45.55 -24.36 -5.91
N ASP A 330 44.91 -23.90 -4.83
CA ASP A 330 45.55 -23.71 -3.53
C ASP A 330 46.01 -25.04 -2.92
N SER A 331 45.16 -26.08 -2.97
CA SER A 331 45.51 -27.43 -2.55
C SER A 331 46.70 -27.99 -3.33
N TRP A 332 46.75 -27.73 -4.65
CA TRP A 332 47.87 -28.14 -5.49
C TRP A 332 49.15 -27.39 -5.13
N GLN A 333 49.06 -26.08 -4.90
CA GLN A 333 50.21 -25.27 -4.49
C GLN A 333 50.78 -25.74 -3.15
N GLN A 334 49.92 -26.00 -2.16
CA GLN A 334 50.34 -26.53 -0.85
C GLN A 334 51.01 -27.90 -0.98
N HIS A 335 50.49 -28.77 -1.86
CA HIS A 335 51.08 -30.06 -2.15
C HIS A 335 52.50 -29.93 -2.74
N GLU A 336 52.68 -29.04 -3.72
CA GLU A 336 53.99 -28.83 -4.35
C GLU A 336 54.99 -28.19 -3.37
N GLN A 337 54.54 -27.25 -2.54
CA GLN A 337 55.37 -26.68 -1.47
C GLN A 337 55.84 -27.74 -0.47
N ALA A 338 54.94 -28.61 -0.02
CA ALA A 338 55.28 -29.70 0.89
C ALA A 338 56.22 -30.73 0.24
N ARG A 339 56.05 -31.00 -1.06
CA ARG A 339 56.97 -31.85 -1.85
C ARG A 339 58.38 -31.25 -1.92
N HIS A 340 58.48 -29.96 -2.23
CA HIS A 340 59.77 -29.26 -2.23
C HIS A 340 60.43 -29.25 -0.87
N PHE A 341 59.67 -29.00 0.20
CA PHE A 341 60.19 -28.99 1.56
C PHE A 341 60.71 -30.37 1.97
N LEU A 342 59.97 -31.44 1.68
CA LEU A 342 60.43 -32.80 1.95
C LEU A 342 61.70 -33.15 1.17
N ALA A 343 61.79 -32.75 -0.10
CA ALA A 343 63.00 -32.94 -0.91
C ALA A 343 64.21 -32.19 -0.33
N ALA A 344 64.02 -31.00 0.25
CA ALA A 344 65.08 -30.28 0.94
C ALA A 344 65.51 -30.99 2.23
N LEU A 345 64.56 -31.53 3.01
CA LEU A 345 64.87 -32.29 4.23
C LEU A 345 65.66 -33.57 3.95
N THR A 346 65.36 -34.29 2.87
CA THR A 346 66.06 -35.54 2.53
C THR A 346 67.50 -35.32 2.04
N GLN A 347 67.84 -34.10 1.64
CA GLN A 347 69.20 -33.71 1.23
C GLN A 347 70.09 -33.27 2.41
N LEU A 348 69.52 -33.01 3.58
CA LEU A 348 70.30 -32.70 4.78
C LEU A 348 71.00 -33.97 5.29
N GLU A 349 72.24 -33.83 5.75
CA GLU A 349 72.95 -34.89 6.45
C GLU A 349 72.39 -34.99 7.89
N ILE A 350 71.42 -35.87 8.08
CA ILE A 350 70.75 -36.11 9.37
C ILE A 350 70.90 -37.58 9.78
N GLU A 351 71.16 -37.84 11.06
CA GLU A 351 71.14 -39.20 11.62
C GLU A 351 69.71 -39.75 11.62
N ARG A 352 69.41 -40.65 10.70
CA ARG A 352 68.03 -41.13 10.44
C ARG A 352 67.43 -41.95 11.59
N ASP A 353 68.28 -42.54 12.42
CA ASP A 353 67.88 -43.33 13.59
C ASP A 353 67.61 -42.46 14.83
N THR A 354 67.83 -41.14 14.77
CA THR A 354 67.50 -40.25 15.88
C THR A 354 65.99 -40.28 16.15
N SER A 355 65.61 -40.61 17.38
CA SER A 355 64.22 -40.59 17.82
C SER A 355 63.75 -39.17 18.14
N VAL A 356 62.60 -38.78 17.59
CA VAL A 356 61.90 -37.52 17.88
C VAL A 356 60.48 -37.85 18.33
N GLY A 357 60.29 -37.87 19.65
CA GLY A 357 59.04 -38.34 20.26
C GLY A 357 58.87 -39.84 20.06
N ASP A 358 57.74 -40.23 19.48
CA ASP A 358 57.35 -41.64 19.33
C ASP A 358 57.88 -42.30 18.04
N MET A 359 58.54 -41.55 17.16
CA MET A 359 59.01 -42.02 15.85
C MET A 359 60.47 -41.59 15.60
N THR A 360 61.19 -42.39 14.83
CA THR A 360 62.50 -42.02 14.27
C THR A 360 62.35 -40.99 13.16
N LEU A 361 63.42 -40.24 12.86
CA LEU A 361 63.44 -39.32 11.73
C LEU A 361 63.16 -40.03 10.40
N ALA A 362 63.63 -41.27 10.22
CA ALA A 362 63.29 -42.10 9.06
C ALA A 362 61.78 -42.34 8.93
N GLU A 363 61.12 -42.73 10.02
CA GLU A 363 59.68 -42.99 10.03
C GLU A 363 58.87 -41.71 9.79
N TRP A 364 59.30 -40.56 10.31
CA TRP A 364 58.68 -39.26 10.02
C TRP A 364 58.78 -38.89 8.53
N LEU A 365 59.93 -39.13 7.89
CA LEU A 365 60.10 -38.90 6.46
C LEU A 365 59.21 -39.83 5.62
N THR A 366 59.16 -41.13 5.94
CA THR A 366 58.29 -42.09 5.24
C THR A 366 56.81 -41.74 5.42
N TRP A 367 56.40 -41.29 6.61
CA TRP A 367 55.04 -40.80 6.85
C TRP A 367 54.71 -39.60 5.95
N ALA A 368 55.62 -38.63 5.83
CA ALA A 368 55.43 -37.45 4.98
C ALA A 368 55.35 -37.82 3.50
N GLU A 369 56.20 -38.75 3.02
CA GLU A 369 56.15 -39.30 1.66
C GLU A 369 54.80 -39.96 1.36
N GLY A 370 54.34 -40.84 2.24
CA GLY A 370 53.05 -41.52 2.09
C GLY A 370 51.87 -40.55 2.06
N ARG A 371 51.91 -39.49 2.88
CA ARG A 371 50.87 -38.46 2.91
C ARG A 371 50.86 -37.62 1.64
N LEU A 372 52.03 -37.31 1.07
CA LEU A 372 52.14 -36.59 -0.20
C LEU A 372 51.67 -37.44 -1.38
N ALA A 373 51.95 -38.74 -1.40
CA ALA A 373 51.48 -39.63 -2.48
C ALA A 373 49.95 -39.63 -2.63
N ALA A 374 49.21 -39.51 -1.52
CA ALA A 374 47.74 -39.49 -1.51
C ALA A 374 47.12 -38.09 -1.76
N GLY A 375 47.90 -37.02 -1.62
CA GLY A 375 47.38 -35.65 -1.51
C GLY A 375 47.34 -34.83 -2.81
N ASN A 376 47.84 -35.34 -3.94
CA ASN A 376 47.93 -34.56 -5.18
C ASN A 376 46.53 -34.37 -5.81
N PRO A 377 46.02 -33.13 -5.96
CA PRO A 377 44.71 -32.87 -6.56
C PRO A 377 44.60 -33.28 -8.04
N LEU A 378 45.73 -33.43 -8.74
CA LEU A 378 45.79 -33.85 -10.14
C LEU A 378 45.93 -35.37 -10.33
N SER A 379 46.00 -36.14 -9.24
CA SER A 379 46.19 -37.60 -9.28
C SER A 379 45.09 -38.36 -10.03
N HIS A 380 43.87 -37.81 -10.06
CA HIS A 380 42.71 -38.41 -10.71
C HIS A 380 42.50 -37.95 -12.17
N GLY A 381 43.43 -37.13 -12.69
CA GLY A 381 43.36 -36.59 -14.05
C GLY A 381 42.51 -35.32 -14.20
N VAL A 382 42.66 -34.66 -15.35
CA VAL A 382 42.03 -33.37 -15.66
C VAL A 382 40.50 -33.48 -15.77
N GLU A 383 39.99 -34.60 -16.29
CA GLU A 383 38.55 -34.83 -16.41
C GLU A 383 37.86 -34.94 -15.04
N ALA A 384 38.49 -35.63 -14.08
CA ALA A 384 37.96 -35.72 -12.72
C ALA A 384 37.93 -34.36 -12.02
N LEU A 385 38.94 -33.51 -12.27
CA LEU A 385 39.00 -32.14 -11.77
C LEU A 385 37.83 -31.29 -12.29
N PHE A 386 37.60 -31.28 -13.61
CA PHE A 386 36.50 -30.49 -14.17
C PHE A 386 35.13 -31.09 -13.88
N SER A 387 35.02 -32.41 -13.70
CA SER A 387 33.79 -33.05 -13.22
C SER A 387 33.43 -32.60 -11.80
N ASP A 388 34.43 -32.41 -10.93
CA ASP A 388 34.21 -31.86 -9.59
C ASP A 388 33.70 -30.41 -9.64
N ILE A 389 34.28 -29.58 -10.52
CA ILE A 389 33.82 -28.20 -10.76
C ILE A 389 32.42 -28.19 -11.38
N GLU A 390 32.12 -29.08 -12.32
CA GLU A 390 30.83 -29.13 -13.01
C GLU A 390 29.66 -29.33 -12.03
N LYS A 391 29.86 -30.18 -11.01
CA LYS A 391 28.88 -30.49 -9.94
C LYS A 391 28.51 -29.28 -9.07
N ILE A 392 29.30 -28.20 -9.13
CA ILE A 392 29.04 -26.98 -8.39
C ILE A 392 27.81 -26.26 -8.95
N THR A 393 26.90 -25.90 -8.04
CA THR A 393 25.64 -25.20 -8.35
C THR A 393 25.67 -23.77 -7.81
N SER A 394 24.68 -22.96 -8.17
CA SER A 394 24.49 -21.61 -7.62
C SER A 394 24.18 -21.60 -6.11
N TYR A 395 23.87 -22.76 -5.52
CA TYR A 395 23.60 -22.94 -4.09
C TYR A 395 24.79 -23.49 -3.31
N THR A 396 25.87 -23.86 -3.99
CA THR A 396 27.07 -24.37 -3.33
C THR A 396 27.74 -23.25 -2.54
N SER A 397 27.86 -23.43 -1.23
CA SER A 397 28.57 -22.50 -0.34
C SER A 397 29.99 -22.97 -0.10
N PHE A 398 30.97 -22.11 -0.33
CA PHE A 398 32.35 -22.33 0.09
C PHE A 398 32.55 -21.77 1.50
N LYS A 399 33.34 -22.46 2.32
CA LYS A 399 33.76 -21.89 3.60
C LYS A 399 34.61 -20.66 3.28
N LYS A 400 34.27 -19.51 3.86
CA LYS A 400 35.11 -18.31 3.72
C LYS A 400 36.55 -18.68 4.13
N PRO A 401 37.57 -18.30 3.35
CA PRO A 401 38.94 -18.40 3.82
C PRO A 401 39.04 -17.61 5.12
N ILE A 402 39.44 -18.30 6.19
CA ILE A 402 39.86 -17.67 7.43
C ILE A 402 41.24 -17.09 7.09
N TYR A 403 41.25 -15.83 6.65
CA TYR A 403 42.47 -15.04 6.55
C TYR A 403 42.96 -14.67 7.94
#